data_AF-A0A1I7XM68-F1
#
_entry.id   AF-A0A1I7XM68-F1
#
_cell.length_a   1.000
_cell.length_b   1.000
_cell.length_c   1.000
_cell.angle_alpha   90.00
_cell.angle_beta   90.00
_cell.angle_gamma   90.00
#
_symmetry.space_group_name_H-M   'P 1'
#
loop_
_entity.id
_entity.type
_entity.pdbx_description
1 polymer ?
#
loop_
_entity_poly.entity_id
_entity_poly.type
_entity_poly.pdbx_seq_one_letter_code
_entity_poly.pdbx_strand_id
1 'polypeptide(L)'
;MKTTVCQENTENQQPRRAPISNIQKELCSKKKDLLDKAVFKFIIYNYLPFRTVESSPFKNLLRIALPNSSSRSRRTVAGELLSLEYVLIKQEVVKDLVGRQFSITADDWIALNSKVSLFSVIAHFLNENFNKKNNVIGAKSSAEVHYTADKINEIIKNCLQEYGVDSSSVSVFIHDSAATMVKFTSLLGAERILTVP
;
A
#
# COMPACT_ATOMS: atom_id res chain seq x y z
N MET A 1 -41.68 37.41 48.82
CA MET A 1 -41.26 36.54 47.69
C MET A 1 -40.08 35.71 48.18
N LYS A 2 -40.22 34.38 48.19
CA LYS A 2 -39.19 33.45 48.69
C LYS A 2 -38.11 33.25 47.62
N THR A 3 -36.86 33.54 47.96
CA THR A 3 -35.70 33.25 47.12
C THR A 3 -35.27 31.80 47.36
N THR A 4 -35.46 30.94 46.37
CA THR A 4 -34.98 29.54 46.42
C THR A 4 -33.50 29.51 46.06
N VAL A 5 -32.68 29.09 47.02
CA VAL A 5 -31.27 28.73 46.82
C VAL A 5 -31.23 27.34 46.20
N CYS A 6 -30.73 27.22 44.98
CA CYS A 6 -30.33 25.92 44.41
C CYS A 6 -28.93 25.60 44.93
N GLN A 7 -28.80 24.58 45.78
CA GLN A 7 -27.50 24.05 46.18
C GLN A 7 -26.91 23.24 45.02
N GLU A 8 -25.71 23.61 44.59
CA GLU A 8 -24.86 22.79 43.72
C GLU A 8 -24.33 21.59 44.52
N ASN A 9 -24.80 20.39 44.20
CA ASN A 9 -24.13 19.16 44.60
C ASN A 9 -22.90 18.97 43.69
N THR A 10 -21.74 19.39 44.16
CA THR A 10 -20.44 18.99 43.61
C THR A 10 -20.17 17.54 43.99
N GLU A 11 -20.71 16.59 43.23
CA GLU A 11 -20.19 15.22 43.25
C GLU A 11 -18.78 15.22 42.64
N ASN A 12 -17.82 15.09 43.54
CA ASN A 12 -16.40 14.99 43.30
C ASN A 12 -16.09 13.65 42.59
N GLN A 13 -16.34 13.55 41.28
CA GLN A 13 -15.96 12.38 40.49
C GLN A 13 -14.46 12.44 40.17
N GLN A 14 -13.66 11.82 41.05
CA GLN A 14 -12.27 11.47 40.70
C GLN A 14 -12.25 10.61 39.42
N PRO A 15 -11.28 10.81 38.51
CA PRO A 15 -11.20 10.01 37.29
C PRO A 15 -10.98 8.53 37.66
N ARG A 16 -11.94 7.66 37.31
CA ARG A 16 -11.84 6.21 37.51
C ARG A 16 -10.57 5.70 36.82
N ARG A 17 -9.56 5.31 37.62
CA ARG A 17 -8.35 4.65 37.11
C ARG A 17 -8.75 3.33 36.46
N ALA A 18 -8.30 3.11 35.21
CA ALA A 18 -8.53 1.85 34.52
C ALA A 18 -7.94 0.67 35.34
N PRO A 19 -8.61 -0.50 35.40
CA PRO A 19 -8.08 -1.68 36.08
C PRO A 19 -6.72 -2.09 35.52
N ILE A 20 -5.78 -2.51 36.40
CA ILE A 20 -4.42 -2.94 36.03
C ILE A 20 -4.44 -4.04 34.95
N SER A 21 -5.44 -4.93 34.98
CA SER A 21 -5.66 -5.97 33.97
C SER A 21 -5.88 -5.41 32.56
N ASN A 22 -6.57 -4.27 32.44
CA ASN A 22 -6.82 -3.63 31.14
C ASN A 22 -5.54 -2.98 30.61
N ILE A 23 -4.76 -2.37 31.49
CA ILE A 23 -3.45 -1.78 31.14
C ILE A 23 -2.48 -2.86 30.67
N GLN A 24 -2.42 -4.01 31.36
CA GLN A 24 -1.57 -5.15 30.98
C GLN A 24 -1.98 -5.76 29.64
N LYS A 25 -3.29 -5.93 29.41
CA LYS A 25 -3.82 -6.43 28.14
C LYS A 25 -3.51 -5.49 26.98
N GLU A 26 -3.67 -4.18 27.18
CA GLU A 26 -3.35 -3.16 26.19
C GLU A 26 -1.85 -3.09 25.87
N LEU A 27 -0.98 -3.19 26.90
CA LEU A 27 0.47 -3.28 26.70
C LEU A 27 0.87 -4.53 25.91
N CYS A 28 0.24 -5.66 26.20
CA CYS A 28 0.50 -6.92 25.51
C CYS A 28 0.05 -6.84 24.04
N SER A 29 -1.11 -6.22 23.77
CA SER A 29 -1.60 -5.94 22.42
C SER A 29 -0.62 -5.05 21.65
N LYS A 30 -0.21 -3.91 22.23
CA LYS A 30 0.75 -2.99 21.58
C LYS A 30 2.08 -3.68 21.27
N LYS A 31 2.60 -4.52 22.17
CA LYS A 31 3.83 -5.30 21.93
C LYS A 31 3.64 -6.33 20.81
N LYS A 32 2.48 -7.01 20.76
CA LYS A 32 2.15 -7.95 19.68
C LYS A 32 2.10 -7.23 18.33
N ASP A 33 1.45 -6.08 18.27
CA ASP A 33 1.31 -5.27 17.05
C ASP A 33 2.67 -4.77 16.52
N LEU A 34 3.56 -4.33 17.42
CA LEU A 34 4.92 -3.92 17.05
C LEU A 34 5.72 -5.09 16.45
N LEU A 35 5.60 -6.27 17.05
CA LEU A 35 6.26 -7.46 16.54
C LEU A 35 5.65 -7.91 15.20
N ASP A 36 4.33 -7.82 15.04
CA ASP A 36 3.64 -8.13 13.78
C ASP A 36 4.16 -7.25 12.65
N LYS A 37 4.25 -5.94 12.89
CA LYS A 37 4.82 -4.98 11.94
C LYS A 37 6.28 -5.25 11.63
N ALA A 38 7.10 -5.56 12.64
CA ALA A 38 8.52 -5.85 12.44
C ALA A 38 8.73 -7.13 11.59
N VAL A 39 7.98 -8.20 11.88
CA VAL A 39 8.02 -9.43 11.09
C VAL A 39 7.53 -9.20 9.68
N PHE A 40 6.41 -8.49 9.50
CA PHE A 40 5.89 -8.16 8.17
C PHE A 40 6.93 -7.39 7.35
N LYS A 41 7.52 -6.33 7.92
CA LYS A 41 8.59 -5.56 7.28
C LYS A 41 9.81 -6.41 6.94
N PHE A 42 10.24 -7.30 7.83
CA PHE A 42 11.33 -8.24 7.56
C PHE A 42 11.04 -9.09 6.32
N ILE A 43 9.81 -9.62 6.19
CA ILE A 43 9.41 -10.40 5.02
C ILE A 43 9.44 -9.56 3.75
N ILE A 44 8.80 -8.37 3.78
CA ILE A 44 8.65 -7.51 2.59
C ILE A 44 9.99 -6.95 2.12
N TYR A 45 10.79 -6.36 3.01
CA TYR A 45 12.05 -5.70 2.62
C TYR A 45 13.16 -6.67 2.19
N ASN A 46 13.03 -7.96 2.53
CA ASN A 46 13.97 -9.00 2.11
C ASN A 46 13.41 -9.88 0.99
N TYR A 47 12.25 -9.54 0.41
CA TYR A 47 11.58 -10.32 -0.64
C TYR A 47 11.39 -11.80 -0.30
N LEU A 48 11.13 -12.10 0.98
CA LEU A 48 11.01 -13.47 1.47
C LEU A 48 9.60 -14.02 1.23
N PRO A 49 9.44 -15.34 0.99
CA PRO A 49 8.12 -15.95 0.95
C PRO A 49 7.41 -15.76 2.30
N PHE A 50 6.11 -15.47 2.29
CA PHE A 50 5.32 -15.37 3.53
C PHE A 50 5.38 -16.63 4.41
N ARG A 51 5.64 -17.80 3.81
CA ARG A 51 5.82 -19.07 4.53
C ARG A 51 7.07 -19.08 5.43
N THR A 52 8.00 -18.14 5.28
CA THR A 52 9.21 -18.03 6.10
C THR A 52 8.89 -18.03 7.60
N VAL A 53 7.80 -17.38 8.00
CA VAL A 53 7.38 -17.32 9.41
C VAL A 53 7.00 -18.67 10.01
N GLU A 54 6.70 -19.65 9.17
CA GLU A 54 6.33 -21.01 9.56
C GLU A 54 7.53 -21.95 9.65
N SER A 55 8.69 -21.54 9.14
CA SER A 55 9.91 -22.36 9.13
C SER A 55 10.44 -22.63 10.53
N SER A 56 11.00 -23.83 10.75
CA SER A 56 11.57 -24.23 12.03
C SER A 56 12.68 -23.28 12.51
N PRO A 57 13.65 -22.86 11.66
CA PRO A 57 14.70 -21.92 12.07
C PRO A 57 14.15 -20.56 12.52
N PHE A 58 13.17 -20.00 11.79
CA PHE A 58 12.56 -18.71 12.15
C PHE A 58 11.79 -18.80 13.46
N LYS A 59 11.02 -19.88 13.67
CA LYS A 59 10.33 -20.13 14.94
C LYS A 59 11.30 -20.29 16.10
N ASN A 60 12.41 -20.99 15.91
CA ASN A 60 13.43 -21.14 16.93
C ASN A 60 14.07 -19.80 17.31
N LEU A 61 14.41 -18.97 16.31
CA LEU A 61 14.93 -17.62 16.52
C LEU A 61 13.97 -16.78 17.37
N LEU A 62 12.68 -16.73 17.00
CA LEU A 62 11.67 -15.98 17.75
C LEU A 62 11.47 -16.54 19.17
N ARG A 63 11.56 -17.85 19.36
CA ARG A 63 11.44 -18.47 20.69
C ARG A 63 12.59 -18.07 21.61
N ILE A 64 13.82 -18.01 21.09
CA ILE A 64 15.00 -17.61 21.86
C ILE A 64 14.93 -16.11 22.19
N ALA A 65 14.63 -15.28 21.19
CA ALA A 65 14.59 -13.83 21.37
C ALA A 65 13.36 -13.35 22.16
N LEU A 66 12.20 -13.99 21.97
CA LEU A 66 10.90 -13.59 22.51
C LEU A 66 10.07 -14.81 22.96
N PRO A 67 10.40 -15.41 24.13
CA PRO A 67 9.85 -16.71 24.56
C PRO A 67 8.33 -16.75 24.71
N ASN A 68 7.71 -15.61 25.04
CA ASN A 68 6.26 -15.49 25.27
C ASN A 68 5.48 -15.08 24.01
N SER A 69 6.13 -15.01 22.85
CA SER A 69 5.47 -14.61 21.60
C SER A 69 4.78 -15.80 20.91
N SER A 70 3.55 -15.58 20.45
CA SER A 70 2.85 -16.55 19.61
C SER A 70 3.51 -16.66 18.24
N SER A 71 3.70 -17.88 17.73
CA SER A 71 4.15 -18.07 16.35
C SER A 71 3.14 -17.50 15.35
N ARG A 72 3.65 -16.91 14.27
CA ARG A 72 2.83 -16.39 13.17
C ARG A 72 2.63 -17.48 12.13
N SER A 73 1.49 -17.42 11.47
CA SER A 73 1.21 -18.25 10.32
C SER A 73 1.34 -17.44 9.03
N ARG A 74 1.57 -18.12 7.91
CA ARG A 74 1.48 -17.52 6.58
C ARG A 74 0.13 -16.84 6.40
N ARG A 75 -0.96 -17.45 6.89
CA ARG A 75 -2.32 -16.90 6.79
C ARG A 75 -2.44 -15.53 7.46
N THR A 76 -1.84 -15.35 8.64
CA THR A 76 -1.84 -14.07 9.35
C THR A 76 -1.06 -13.01 8.58
N VAL A 77 0.15 -13.35 8.12
CA VAL A 77 1.03 -12.38 7.45
C VAL A 77 0.53 -12.01 6.05
N ALA A 78 0.16 -13.01 5.25
CA ALA A 78 -0.33 -12.81 3.87
C ALA A 78 -1.81 -12.41 3.78
N GLY A 79 -2.54 -12.47 4.89
CA GLY A 79 -3.96 -12.10 4.97
C GLY A 79 -4.14 -10.78 5.69
N GLU A 80 -4.26 -10.85 7.01
CA GLU A 80 -4.61 -9.71 7.87
C GLU A 80 -3.57 -8.58 7.78
N LEU A 81 -2.28 -8.90 7.99
CA LEU A 81 -1.23 -7.87 7.99
C LEU A 81 -1.02 -7.25 6.62
N LEU A 82 -1.00 -8.07 5.57
CA LEU A 82 -0.89 -7.58 4.19
C LEU A 82 -2.06 -6.65 3.82
N SER A 83 -3.29 -7.03 4.16
CA SER A 83 -4.47 -6.23 3.84
C SER A 83 -4.45 -4.88 4.55
N LEU A 84 -4.08 -4.87 5.84
CA LEU A 84 -3.96 -3.64 6.62
C LEU A 84 -2.89 -2.71 6.04
N GLU A 85 -1.68 -3.22 5.82
CA GLU A 85 -0.56 -2.44 5.29
C GLU A 85 -0.84 -1.95 3.87
N TYR A 86 -1.50 -2.75 3.02
CA TYR A 86 -1.93 -2.34 1.69
C TYR A 86 -2.85 -1.11 1.74
N VAL A 87 -3.86 -1.11 2.63
CA VAL A 87 -4.79 0.03 2.77
C VAL A 87 -4.05 1.28 3.23
N LEU A 88 -3.14 1.15 4.20
CA LEU A 88 -2.35 2.28 4.71
C LEU A 88 -1.45 2.88 3.62
N ILE A 89 -0.69 2.03 2.92
CA ILE A 89 0.18 2.47 1.82
C ILE A 89 -0.66 3.08 0.69
N LYS A 90 -1.80 2.48 0.34
CA LYS A 90 -2.68 3.04 -0.69
C LYS A 90 -3.15 4.45 -0.33
N GLN A 91 -3.52 4.69 0.94
CA GLN A 91 -3.89 6.03 1.40
C GLN A 91 -2.73 7.02 1.33
N GLU A 92 -1.50 6.60 1.63
CA GLU A 92 -0.30 7.44 1.45
C GLU A 92 -0.08 7.78 -0.02
N VAL A 93 -0.19 6.80 -0.92
CA VAL A 93 -0.06 7.03 -2.37
C VAL A 93 -1.15 7.98 -2.87
N VAL A 94 -2.40 7.86 -2.41
CA VAL A 94 -3.47 8.82 -2.77
C VAL A 94 -3.09 10.23 -2.34
N LYS A 95 -2.61 10.44 -1.12
CA LYS A 95 -2.14 11.76 -0.64
C LYS A 95 -0.96 12.28 -1.46
N ASP A 96 -0.07 11.39 -1.88
CA ASP A 96 1.09 11.68 -2.72
C ASP A 96 0.71 12.01 -4.19
N LEU A 97 -0.53 11.78 -4.64
CA LEU A 97 -0.93 12.01 -6.04
C LEU A 97 -2.03 13.07 -6.22
N VAL A 98 -2.95 13.22 -5.27
CA VAL A 98 -4.06 14.16 -5.40
C VAL A 98 -3.56 15.60 -5.55
N GLY A 99 -4.07 16.29 -6.57
CA GLY A 99 -3.72 17.68 -6.87
C GLY A 99 -2.32 17.88 -7.46
N ARG A 100 -1.63 16.81 -7.85
CA ARG A 100 -0.26 16.85 -8.35
C ARG A 100 -0.19 16.36 -9.80
N GLN A 101 0.66 17.02 -10.59
CA GLN A 101 1.09 16.54 -11.90
C GLN A 101 2.25 15.56 -11.74
N PHE A 102 2.19 14.42 -12.43
CA PHE A 102 3.24 13.40 -12.39
C PHE A 102 3.44 12.77 -13.77
N SER A 103 4.51 12.02 -13.93
CA SER A 103 4.76 11.19 -15.11
C SER A 103 4.42 9.74 -14.79
N ILE A 104 4.10 8.95 -15.82
CA ILE A 104 3.87 7.51 -15.65
C ILE A 104 4.87 6.73 -16.49
N THR A 105 5.45 5.69 -15.91
CA THR A 105 5.99 4.57 -16.69
C THR A 105 5.02 3.41 -16.66
N ALA A 106 4.88 2.73 -17.80
CA ALA A 106 4.16 1.49 -17.88
C ALA A 106 5.00 0.44 -18.61
N ASP A 107 5.00 -0.78 -18.09
CA ASP A 107 5.78 -1.89 -18.61
C ASP A 107 4.93 -3.16 -18.64
N ASP A 108 5.00 -3.89 -19.75
CA ASP A 108 4.29 -5.16 -19.99
C ASP A 108 5.32 -6.29 -20.10
N TRP A 109 5.13 -7.32 -19.29
CA TRP A 109 5.97 -8.50 -19.30
C TRP A 109 5.15 -9.78 -19.44
N ILE A 110 5.47 -10.57 -20.46
CA ILE A 110 4.85 -11.87 -20.68
C ILE A 110 5.64 -12.95 -19.95
N ALA A 111 5.00 -13.55 -18.95
CA ALA A 111 5.48 -14.73 -18.26
C ALA A 111 5.31 -15.98 -19.15
N LEU A 112 6.30 -16.28 -20.00
CA LEU A 112 6.23 -17.38 -20.97
C LEU A 112 5.85 -18.73 -20.36
N ASN A 113 6.36 -19.01 -19.16
CA ASN A 113 6.12 -20.30 -18.49
C ASN A 113 4.71 -20.44 -17.93
N SER A 114 4.02 -19.33 -17.62
CA SER A 114 2.68 -19.34 -17.04
C SER A 114 1.60 -18.82 -17.98
N LYS A 115 1.96 -18.34 -19.19
CA LYS A 115 1.05 -17.70 -20.16
C LYS A 115 0.25 -16.56 -19.52
N VAL A 116 0.89 -15.78 -18.66
CA VAL A 116 0.30 -14.63 -17.98
C VAL A 116 1.06 -13.39 -18.44
N SER A 117 0.35 -12.35 -18.87
CA SER A 117 0.95 -11.02 -18.99
C SER A 117 0.84 -10.31 -17.64
N LEU A 118 1.92 -9.63 -17.26
CA LEU A 118 2.01 -8.74 -16.11
C LEU A 118 2.17 -7.31 -16.60
N PHE A 119 1.33 -6.43 -16.12
CA PHE A 119 1.35 -5.02 -16.46
C PHE A 119 1.62 -4.18 -15.22
N SER A 120 2.70 -3.41 -15.24
CA SER A 120 3.06 -2.50 -14.15
C SER A 120 2.85 -1.04 -14.55
N VAL A 121 2.38 -0.23 -13.60
CA VAL A 121 2.17 1.21 -13.77
C VAL A 121 2.77 1.93 -12.58
N ILE A 122 3.71 2.83 -12.83
CA ILE A 122 4.43 3.56 -11.80
C ILE A 122 4.30 5.06 -12.05
N ALA A 123 3.82 5.80 -11.04
CA ALA A 123 3.77 7.25 -11.04
C ALA A 123 5.08 7.83 -10.48
N HIS A 124 5.65 8.79 -11.21
CA HIS A 124 6.92 9.43 -10.92
C HIS A 124 6.76 10.93 -10.74
N PHE A 125 7.27 11.48 -9.64
CA PHE A 125 7.29 12.91 -9.40
C PHE A 125 8.42 13.31 -8.45
N LEU A 126 8.69 14.61 -8.37
CA LEU A 126 9.51 15.22 -7.33
C LEU A 126 8.57 15.80 -6.28
N ASN A 127 8.79 15.44 -5.01
CA ASN A 127 8.05 16.08 -3.91
C ASN A 127 8.58 17.48 -3.62
N GLU A 128 7.99 18.14 -2.62
CA GLU A 128 8.30 19.52 -2.21
C GLU A 128 9.77 19.70 -1.79
N ASN A 129 10.42 18.62 -1.38
CA ASN A 129 11.83 18.59 -0.98
C ASN A 129 12.76 18.15 -2.13
N PHE A 130 12.28 18.15 -3.38
CA PHE A 130 12.99 17.67 -4.57
C PHE A 130 13.46 16.20 -4.47
N ASN A 131 12.81 15.39 -3.64
CA ASN A 131 13.09 13.96 -3.56
C ASN A 131 12.25 13.22 -4.61
N LYS A 132 12.90 12.34 -5.37
CA LYS A 132 12.22 11.46 -6.34
C LYS A 132 11.30 10.48 -5.61
N LYS A 133 10.04 10.45 -6.04
CA LYS A 133 9.01 9.50 -5.61
C LYS A 133 8.61 8.60 -6.77
N ASN A 134 8.49 7.30 -6.50
CA ASN A 134 8.03 6.29 -7.46
C ASN A 134 6.93 5.48 -6.77
N ASN A 135 5.68 5.77 -7.10
CA ASN A 135 4.53 5.10 -6.51
C ASN A 135 4.00 4.07 -7.50
N VAL A 136 4.00 2.79 -7.11
CA VAL A 136 3.35 1.74 -7.89
C VAL A 136 1.84 1.92 -7.75
N ILE A 137 1.18 2.25 -8.86
CA ILE A 137 -0.27 2.45 -8.95
C ILE A 137 -0.97 1.34 -9.73
N GLY A 138 -0.19 0.44 -10.33
CA GLY A 138 -0.70 -0.75 -11.02
C GLY A 138 0.30 -1.89 -10.97
N ALA A 139 -0.18 -3.07 -10.58
CA ALA A 139 0.46 -4.36 -10.79
C ALA A 139 -0.66 -5.34 -11.16
N LYS A 140 -0.96 -5.41 -12.45
CA LYS A 140 -2.10 -6.15 -13.01
C LYS A 140 -1.60 -7.40 -13.70
N SER A 141 -2.44 -8.42 -13.77
CA SER A 141 -2.16 -9.63 -14.53
C SER A 141 -3.35 -9.99 -15.40
N SER A 142 -3.08 -10.55 -16.58
CA SER A 142 -4.10 -11.10 -17.47
C SER A 142 -3.66 -12.45 -18.02
N ALA A 143 -4.64 -13.30 -18.30
CA ALA A 143 -4.43 -14.51 -19.10
C ALA A 143 -4.29 -14.19 -20.60
N GLU A 144 -4.64 -12.96 -21.01
CA GLU A 144 -4.36 -12.45 -22.35
C GLU A 144 -2.87 -12.14 -22.47
N VAL A 145 -2.23 -12.73 -23.48
CA VAL A 145 -0.77 -12.64 -23.68
C VAL A 145 -0.38 -11.36 -24.45
N HIS A 146 -1.33 -10.73 -25.14
CA HIS A 146 -1.09 -9.53 -25.93
C HIS A 146 -2.17 -8.50 -25.68
N TYR A 147 -1.79 -7.32 -25.18
CA TYR A 147 -2.71 -6.21 -25.06
C TYR A 147 -2.76 -5.40 -26.35
N THR A 148 -3.97 -4.96 -26.71
CA THR A 148 -4.17 -3.89 -27.67
C THR A 148 -3.93 -2.53 -27.02
N ALA A 149 -3.67 -1.49 -27.81
CA ALA A 149 -3.49 -0.13 -27.30
C ALA A 149 -4.70 0.35 -26.48
N ASP A 150 -5.93 -0.02 -26.90
CA ASP A 150 -7.16 0.31 -26.20
C ASP A 150 -7.22 -0.38 -24.83
N LYS A 151 -6.76 -1.64 -24.75
CA LYS A 151 -6.75 -2.38 -23.48
C LYS A 151 -5.75 -1.80 -22.50
N ILE A 152 -4.59 -1.37 -22.97
CA ILE A 152 -3.59 -0.66 -22.17
C ILE A 152 -4.16 0.67 -21.64
N ASN A 153 -4.89 1.40 -22.49
CA ASN A 153 -5.61 2.62 -22.08
C ASN A 153 -6.62 2.38 -20.97
N GLU A 154 -7.43 1.34 -21.11
CA GLU A 154 -8.39 0.94 -20.09
C GLU A 154 -7.69 0.58 -18.77
N ILE A 155 -6.62 -0.24 -18.83
CA ILE A 155 -5.85 -0.65 -17.65
C ILE A 155 -5.31 0.58 -16.92
N ILE A 156 -4.69 1.51 -17.63
CA ILE A 156 -4.08 2.71 -17.03
C ILE A 156 -5.16 3.63 -16.44
N LYS A 157 -6.26 3.86 -17.16
CA LYS A 157 -7.39 4.65 -16.63
C LYS A 157 -7.97 4.01 -15.36
N ASN A 158 -8.13 2.69 -15.33
CA ASN A 158 -8.60 1.98 -14.15
C ASN A 158 -7.60 2.10 -12.99
N CYS A 159 -6.30 1.98 -13.24
CA CYS A 159 -5.26 2.20 -12.24
C CYS A 159 -5.33 3.64 -11.68
N LEU A 160 -5.50 4.66 -12.51
CA LEU A 160 -5.64 6.05 -12.04
C LEU A 160 -6.90 6.26 -11.19
N GLN A 161 -8.03 5.72 -11.66
CA GLN A 161 -9.31 5.81 -10.96
C GLN A 161 -9.27 5.10 -9.60
N GLU A 162 -8.56 3.98 -9.47
CA GLU A 162 -8.37 3.26 -8.20
C GLU A 162 -7.69 4.11 -7.11
N TYR A 163 -6.97 5.17 -7.51
CA TYR A 163 -6.32 6.14 -6.62
C TYR A 163 -7.01 7.51 -6.63
N GLY A 164 -8.16 7.64 -7.28
CA GLY A 164 -8.95 8.88 -7.33
C GLY A 164 -8.29 9.99 -8.14
N VAL A 165 -7.49 9.63 -9.15
CA VAL A 165 -6.75 10.58 -9.98
C VAL A 165 -7.29 10.60 -11.40
N ASP A 166 -7.40 11.79 -11.98
CA ASP A 166 -7.81 11.98 -13.37
C ASP A 166 -6.61 11.88 -14.33
N SER A 167 -6.84 11.42 -15.56
CA SER A 167 -5.81 11.32 -16.60
C SER A 167 -5.14 12.67 -16.93
N SER A 168 -5.82 13.80 -16.72
CA SER A 168 -5.24 15.15 -16.88
C SER A 168 -4.13 15.47 -15.87
N SER A 169 -3.96 14.67 -14.81
CA SER A 169 -2.85 14.78 -13.86
C SER A 169 -1.56 14.11 -14.36
N VAL A 170 -1.61 13.46 -15.53
CA VAL A 170 -0.46 12.81 -16.14
C VAL A 170 0.15 13.73 -17.19
N SER A 171 1.33 14.24 -16.86
CA SER A 171 2.09 15.18 -17.71
C SER A 171 2.87 14.49 -18.85
N VAL A 172 3.42 13.30 -18.58
CA VAL A 172 4.29 12.56 -19.49
C VAL A 172 4.04 11.07 -19.33
N PHE A 173 3.94 10.37 -20.46
CA PHE A 173 3.99 8.91 -20.50
C PHE A 173 5.36 8.48 -21.03
N ILE A 174 6.00 7.64 -20.24
CA ILE A 174 7.28 7.01 -20.55
C ILE A 174 6.96 5.55 -20.83
N HIS A 175 7.30 5.09 -22.02
CA HIS A 175 7.03 3.73 -22.47
C HIS A 175 8.17 3.21 -23.33
N ASP A 176 8.21 1.90 -23.52
CA ASP A 176 9.11 1.27 -24.47
C ASP A 176 8.71 1.62 -25.92
N SER A 177 9.59 1.43 -26.88
CA SER A 177 9.31 1.79 -28.29
C SER A 177 8.33 0.84 -29.00
N ALA A 178 7.65 -0.05 -28.26
CA ALA A 178 6.68 -0.96 -28.84
C ALA A 178 5.56 -0.19 -29.57
N ALA A 179 5.23 -0.61 -30.79
CA ALA A 179 4.25 0.08 -31.64
C ALA A 179 2.88 0.26 -30.96
N THR A 180 2.49 -0.68 -30.10
CA THR A 180 1.26 -0.61 -29.29
C THR A 180 1.29 0.56 -28.31
N MET A 181 2.44 0.80 -27.65
CA MET A 181 2.61 1.89 -26.69
C MET A 181 2.63 3.26 -27.39
N VAL A 182 3.24 3.34 -28.57
CA VAL A 182 3.20 4.55 -29.42
C VAL A 182 1.77 4.89 -29.83
N LYS A 183 0.96 3.90 -30.23
CA LYS A 183 -0.45 4.15 -30.58
C LYS A 183 -1.27 4.56 -29.35
N PHE A 184 -1.00 3.95 -28.20
CA PHE A 184 -1.67 4.22 -26.94
C PHE A 184 -1.52 5.68 -26.48
N THR A 185 -0.33 6.27 -26.57
CA THR A 185 -0.11 7.65 -26.12
C THR A 185 -0.93 8.67 -26.90
N SER A 186 -1.20 8.41 -28.18
CA SER A 186 -2.10 9.24 -29.00
C SER A 186 -3.56 9.22 -28.50
N LEU A 187 -4.01 8.13 -27.88
CA LEU A 187 -5.37 7.95 -27.38
C LEU A 187 -5.63 8.60 -26.01
N LEU A 188 -4.58 8.96 -25.27
CA LEU A 188 -4.69 9.54 -23.93
C LEU A 188 -4.62 11.07 -23.92
N GLY A 189 -4.33 11.71 -25.05
CA GLY A 189 -4.22 13.17 -25.12
C GLY A 189 -3.04 13.74 -24.33
N ALA A 190 -2.00 12.95 -24.07
CA ALA A 190 -0.81 13.42 -23.36
C ALA A 190 0.00 14.40 -24.22
N GLU A 191 0.30 15.58 -23.68
CA GLU A 191 0.98 16.65 -24.43
C GLU A 191 2.46 16.35 -24.73
N ARG A 192 3.09 15.42 -24.00
CA ARG A 192 4.52 15.09 -24.15
C ARG A 192 4.79 13.59 -23.99
N ILE A 193 5.40 13.00 -25.01
CA ILE A 193 5.77 11.59 -25.10
C ILE A 193 7.29 11.48 -25.12
N LEU A 194 7.86 10.66 -24.24
CA LEU A 194 9.30 10.36 -24.23
C LEU A 194 9.50 8.85 -24.43
N THR A 195 10.01 8.49 -25.60
CA THR A 195 10.46 7.12 -25.88
C THR A 195 11.84 6.90 -25.28
N VAL A 196 12.00 5.86 -24.46
CA VAL A 196 13.31 5.44 -23.96
C VAL A 196 13.98 4.58 -25.05
N PRO A 197 15.25 4.86 -25.43
CA PRO A 197 15.96 4.11 -26.46
C PRO A 197 16.22 2.65 -26.10
#